data_AF-A0A8J8Q5J7-F1
#
_entry.id   AF-A0A8J8Q5J7-F1
#
_cell.length_a   1.000
_cell.length_b   1.000
_cell.length_c   1.000
_cell.angle_alpha   90.00
_cell.angle_beta   90.00
_cell.angle_gamma   90.00
#
_symmetry.space_group_name_H-M   'P 1'
#
loop_
_entity.id
_entity.type
_entity.pdbx_description
1 polymer ?
#
loop_
_entity_poly.entity_id
_entity_poly.type
_entity_poly.pdbx_seq_one_letter_code
_entity_poly.pdbx_strand_id
1 'polypeptide(L)' 'MNMKYCLHCDWYASRTDGYDAHEQSREAIDHFLDTGHAIDSMPEPSNAEPNHTPEFDAEGATRIPVTGVREGE' A
#
# COMPACT_ATOMS: atom_id res chain seq x y z
N MET A 1 -8.28 5.81 2.10
CA MET A 1 -9.60 5.56 1.49
C MET A 1 -9.31 4.72 0.25
N ASN A 2 -10.03 3.62 -0.06
CA ASN A 2 -9.73 2.76 -1.23
C ASN A 2 -10.92 2.78 -2.18
N MET A 3 -10.66 2.88 -3.48
CA MET A 3 -11.63 2.82 -4.58
C MET A 3 -11.45 1.55 -5.41
N LYS A 4 -12.52 1.13 -6.09
CA LYS A 4 -12.52 0.01 -7.05
C LYS A 4 -12.60 0.55 -8.47
N TYR A 5 -11.83 -0.02 -9.39
CA TYR A 5 -11.82 0.42 -10.78
C TYR A 5 -11.65 -0.76 -11.74
N CYS A 6 -12.36 -0.70 -12.86
CA CYS A 6 -12.27 -1.66 -13.95
C CYS A 6 -11.01 -1.41 -14.79
N LEU A 7 -10.27 -2.46 -15.15
CA LEU A 7 -9.07 -2.34 -16.00
C LEU A 7 -9.36 -2.34 -17.50
N HIS A 8 -10.56 -2.75 -17.89
CA HIS A 8 -10.96 -2.90 -19.28
C HIS A 8 -11.93 -1.81 -19.74
N CYS A 9 -12.48 -1.05 -18.80
CA CYS A 9 -13.58 -0.13 -19.01
C CYS A 9 -13.51 1.03 -18.02
N ASP A 10 -14.25 2.10 -18.27
CA ASP A 10 -14.23 3.33 -17.46
C ASP A 10 -15.10 3.22 -16.18
N TRP A 11 -15.39 2.01 -15.71
CA TRP A 11 -16.21 1.80 -14.52
C TRP A 11 -15.38 1.97 -13.24
N TYR A 12 -15.90 2.72 -12.28
CA TYR A 12 -15.29 2.92 -10.97
C TYR A 12 -16.35 3.05 -9.87
N ALA A 13 -15.98 2.63 -8.65
CA ALA A 13 -16.78 2.81 -7.45
C ALA A 13 -15.88 3.35 -6.33
N SER A 14 -16.21 4.55 -5.83
CA SER A 14 -15.47 5.26 -4.80
C SER A 14 -16.33 5.52 -3.56
N ARG A 15 -15.67 5.65 -2.39
CA ARG A 15 -16.36 6.07 -1.15
C ARG A 15 -16.82 7.52 -1.17
N THR A 16 -16.25 8.32 -2.07
CA THR A 16 -16.58 9.75 -2.23
C THR A 16 -17.97 9.95 -2.82
N ASP A 17 -18.48 8.98 -3.58
CA ASP A 17 -19.86 8.92 -4.07
C ASP A 17 -20.87 8.45 -3.01
N GLY A 18 -20.44 8.26 -1.76
CA GLY A 18 -21.30 7.84 -0.65
C GLY A 18 -21.43 6.33 -0.48
N TYR A 19 -20.71 5.53 -1.27
CA TYR A 19 -20.67 4.08 -1.11
C TYR A 19 -19.82 3.66 0.09
N ASP A 20 -20.33 2.73 0.88
CA ASP A 20 -19.53 2.06 1.89
C ASP A 20 -18.52 1.10 1.26
N ALA A 21 -17.53 0.67 2.05
CA ALA A 21 -16.57 -0.36 1.62
C ALA A 21 -17.27 -1.66 1.20
N HIS A 22 -18.40 -1.97 1.83
CA HIS A 22 -19.20 -3.13 1.51
C HIS A 22 -19.91 -3.00 0.15
N GLU A 23 -20.51 -1.84 -0.13
CA GLU A 23 -21.20 -1.59 -1.39
C GLU A 23 -20.25 -1.57 -2.58
N GLN A 24 -19.09 -0.90 -2.47
CA GLN A 24 -18.07 -0.94 -3.52
C GLN A 24 -17.64 -2.37 -3.85
N SER A 25 -17.54 -3.24 -2.83
CA SER A 25 -17.20 -4.64 -3.06
C SER A 25 -18.33 -5.42 -3.72
N ARG A 26 -19.60 -5.12 -3.39
CA ARG A 26 -20.76 -5.73 -4.04
C ARG A 26 -20.86 -5.32 -5.51
N GLU A 27 -20.80 -4.03 -5.79
CA GLU A 27 -20.88 -3.49 -7.15
C GLU A 27 -19.71 -4.00 -8.02
N ALA A 28 -18.51 -4.13 -7.44
CA ALA A 28 -17.38 -4.74 -8.13
C ALA A 28 -17.64 -6.20 -8.50
N ILE A 29 -18.20 -7.00 -7.59
CA ILE A 29 -18.54 -8.40 -7.89
C ILE A 29 -19.60 -8.45 -8.99
N ASP A 30 -20.64 -7.63 -8.89
CA ASP A 30 -21.72 -7.58 -9.89
C ASP A 30 -21.19 -7.22 -11.28
N HIS A 31 -20.35 -6.18 -11.36
CA HIS A 31 -19.72 -5.77 -12.61
C HIS A 31 -18.82 -6.86 -13.21
N PHE A 32 -18.03 -7.55 -12.38
CA PHE A 32 -17.22 -8.68 -12.83
C PHE A 32 -18.07 -9.82 -13.38
N LEU A 33 -19.22 -10.11 -12.75
CA LEU A 33 -20.12 -11.18 -13.21
C LEU A 33 -20.83 -10.85 -14.52
N ASP A 34 -21.23 -9.59 -14.72
CA ASP A 34 -21.92 -9.14 -15.93
C ASP A 34 -20.96 -9.04 -17.14
N THR A 35 -19.77 -8.48 -16.92
CA THR A 35 -18.84 -8.13 -18.00
C THR A 35 -17.63 -9.05 -18.14
N GLY A 36 -17.28 -9.78 -17.08
CA GLY A 36 -16.03 -10.54 -17.01
C GLY A 36 -14.77 -9.67 -16.87
N HIS A 37 -14.91 -8.36 -16.64
CA HIS A 37 -13.76 -7.46 -16.54
C HIS A 37 -13.05 -7.54 -15.20
N ALA A 38 -11.72 -7.63 -15.22
CA ALA A 38 -10.90 -7.55 -14.02
C ALA A 38 -11.02 -6.17 -13.34
N ILE A 39 -11.20 -6.20 -12.02
CA ILE A 39 -11.33 -5.02 -11.16
C ILE A 39 -10.19 -5.00 -10.16
N ASP A 40 -9.57 -3.83 -10.00
CA ASP A 40 -8.48 -3.62 -9.06
C ASP A 40 -8.85 -2.56 -8.00
N SER A 41 -8.06 -2.48 -6.93
CA SER A 41 -8.33 -1.63 -5.76
C SER A 41 -7.23 -0.61 -5.60
N MET A 42 -7.49 0.62 -6.01
CA MET A 42 -6.52 1.70 -5.83
C MET A 42 -6.73 2.40 -4.48
N PRO A 43 -5.64 2.76 -3.79
CA PRO A 43 -5.74 3.75 -2.74
C PRO A 43 -6.21 5.05 -3.39
N GLU A 44 -7.30 5.62 -2.86
CA GLU A 44 -7.70 6.99 -3.17
C GLU A 44 -6.49 7.88 -2.90
N PRO A 45 -6.27 8.93 -3.70
CA PRO A 45 -5.28 9.94 -3.38
C PRO A 45 -5.72 10.60 -2.08
N SER A 46 -5.32 10.02 -0.96
CA SER A 46 -5.14 10.78 0.26
C SER A 46 -4.22 11.89 -0.15
N ASN A 47 -4.69 13.13 -0.05
CA ASN A 47 -3.94 14.37 -0.12
C ASN A 47 -2.88 14.43 1.01
N ALA A 48 -2.15 13.32 1.20
CA ALA A 48 -0.98 13.18 2.01
C ALA A 48 0.09 14.07 1.38
N GLU A 49 0.48 15.03 2.20
CA GLU A 49 1.62 15.92 2.08
C GLU A 49 2.85 15.28 1.41
N PRO A 50 3.72 16.10 0.79
CA PRO A 50 4.88 15.61 0.07
C PRO A 50 5.71 14.68 0.96
N ASN A 51 5.98 13.50 0.40
CA ASN A 51 6.87 12.45 0.88
C ASN A 51 8.09 13.05 1.64
N HIS A 52 8.01 13.10 2.97
CA HIS A 52 9.20 13.33 3.79
C HIS A 52 9.99 12.04 3.74
N THR A 53 10.96 11.98 2.84
CA THR A 53 11.99 10.95 2.85
C THR A 53 12.56 10.86 4.27
N PRO A 54 12.59 9.69 4.93
CA PRO A 54 13.31 9.57 6.17
C PRO A 54 14.80 9.77 5.84
N GLU A 55 15.37 10.90 6.25
CA GLU A 55 16.82 11.06 6.32
C GLU A 55 17.32 9.97 7.27
N PHE A 56 18.09 9.02 6.75
CA PHE A 56 18.72 8.01 7.57
C PHE A 56 19.86 8.72 8.31
N ASP A 57 19.71 8.94 9.61
CA ASP A 57 20.83 9.37 10.44
C ASP A 57 21.83 8.20 10.51
N ALA A 58 22.95 8.37 9.83
CA ALA A 58 24.04 7.42 9.70
C ALA A 58 24.87 7.31 10.99
N GLU A 59 24.28 7.21 12.18
CA GLU A 59 25.03 7.14 13.44
C GLU A 59 24.52 6.00 14.32
N GLY A 60 24.90 4.78 13.94
CA GLY A 60 24.58 3.57 14.70
C GLY A 60 25.61 2.46 14.53
N ALA A 61 26.89 2.80 14.31
CA ALA A 61 27.96 1.83 14.35
C ALA A 61 28.22 1.41 15.81
N THR A 62 27.42 0.48 16.31
CA THR A 62 27.75 -0.27 17.53
C THR A 62 29.05 -1.02 17.28
N ARG A 63 30.15 -0.45 17.76
CA ARG A 63 31.42 -1.15 17.92
C ARG A 63 31.36 -1.85 19.28
N ILE A 64 31.30 -3.18 19.28
CA ILE A 64 31.65 -3.96 20.47
C ILE A 64 32.97 -4.68 20.19
N PRO A 65 33.97 -4.58 21.09
CA PRO A 65 35.36 -4.96 20.85
C PRO A 65 35.54 -6.47 20.72
N VAL A 66 36.42 -6.87 19.80
CA VAL A 66 36.97 -8.24 19.74
C VAL A 66 37.74 -8.49 21.03
N THR A 67 37.27 -9.42 21.85
CA THR A 67 38.04 -9.86 23.01
C THR A 67 39.22 -10.68 22.46
N GLY A 68 40.42 -10.29 22.88
CA GLY A 68 41.68 -10.83 22.37
C GLY A 68 41.79 -12.34 22.55
N VAL A 69 42.18 -13.01 21.48
CA VAL A 69 42.85 -14.31 21.53
C VAL A 69 44.07 -14.16 22.43
N ARG A 70 44.12 -14.91 23.54
CA ARG A 70 45.35 -15.10 24.31
C ARG A 70 46.13 -16.26 23.68
N GLU A 71 47.28 -15.95 23.11
CA GLU A 71 48.31 -16.92 22.73
C GLU A 71 49.12 -17.33 23.97
N GLY A 72 49.57 -18.60 24.01
CA GLY A 72 50.45 -19.22 25.04
C GLY A 72 49.68 -20.13 26.01
N GLU A 73 49.98 -21.42 26.16
CA GLU A 73 51.24 -22.17 26.06
C GLU A 73 51.02 -23.63 25.60
#